data_AF-A0A6I1I0X9-F1
#
_entry.id   AF-A0A6I1I0X9-F1
#
_cell.length_a   1.000
_cell.length_b   1.000
_cell.length_c   1.000
_cell.angle_alpha   90.00
_cell.angle_beta   90.00
_cell.angle_gamma   90.00
#
_symmetry.space_group_name_H-M   'P 1'
#
loop_
_entity.id
_entity.type
_entity.pdbx_description
1 polymer ?
#
loop_
_entity_poly.entity_id
_entity_poly.type
_entity_poly.pdbx_seq_one_letter_code
_entity_poly.pdbx_strand_id
1 'polypeptide(L)'
;MSKQYSVQQQNALALAAIKQTAAWWRARPVPEALRQCAASHGVALDAAIMLDLQLAFPGMPAVSGKLLSADGHFIHFEMDLDEALHPLPGSVAWDDISARYDLAVHKRGTGVGYGVLCQKVLQELNRGAC
;
A
#
# COMPACT_ATOMS: atom_id res chain seq x y z
N MET A 1 25.95 20.42 5.60
CA MET A 1 25.62 19.90 6.95
C MET A 1 24.43 18.97 6.83
N SER A 2 24.65 17.67 6.98
CA SER A 2 23.57 16.67 6.91
C SER A 2 22.75 16.72 8.19
N LYS A 3 21.45 17.09 8.10
CA LYS A 3 20.53 17.01 9.25
C LYS A 3 20.34 15.54 9.61
N GLN A 4 20.94 15.11 10.71
CA GLN A 4 20.78 13.76 11.23
C GLN A 4 19.50 13.74 12.09
N TYR A 5 18.42 13.19 11.56
CA TYR A 5 17.14 13.11 12.26
C TYR A 5 17.18 12.08 13.38
N SER A 6 16.56 12.39 14.53
CA SER A 6 16.33 11.40 15.58
C SER A 6 15.39 10.31 15.06
N VAL A 7 15.45 9.11 15.66
CA VAL A 7 14.55 7.98 15.32
C VAL A 7 13.08 8.39 15.40
N GLN A 8 12.72 9.25 16.36
CA GLN A 8 11.35 9.77 16.51
C GLN A 8 10.96 10.68 15.33
N GLN A 9 11.86 11.54 14.88
CA GLN A 9 11.65 12.41 13.72
C GLN A 9 11.53 11.60 12.43
N GLN A 10 12.35 10.54 12.26
CA GLN A 10 12.26 9.62 11.13
C GLN A 10 10.89 8.92 11.09
N ASN A 11 10.43 8.39 12.23
CA ASN A 11 9.11 7.77 12.33
C ASN A 11 7.98 8.76 12.00
N ALA A 12 8.07 10.00 12.48
CA ALA A 12 7.07 11.03 12.21
C ALA A 12 7.02 11.40 10.71
N LEU A 13 8.18 11.54 10.06
CA LEU A 13 8.27 11.79 8.63
C LEU A 13 7.71 10.61 7.81
N ALA A 14 8.07 9.38 8.17
CA ALA A 14 7.55 8.19 7.51
C ALA A 14 6.02 8.09 7.66
N LEU A 15 5.49 8.30 8.87
CA LEU A 15 4.05 8.28 9.11
C LEU A 15 3.30 9.35 8.32
N ALA A 16 3.84 10.57 8.26
CA ALA A 16 3.27 11.65 7.46
C ALA A 16 3.26 11.31 5.97
N ALA A 17 4.35 10.75 5.45
CA ALA A 17 4.45 10.32 4.06
C ALA A 17 3.44 9.21 3.72
N ILE A 18 3.36 8.16 4.55
CA ILE A 18 2.38 7.06 4.36
C ILE A 18 0.96 7.61 4.38
N LYS A 19 0.63 8.48 5.33
CA LYS A 19 -0.70 9.10 5.43
C LYS A 19 -1.04 9.95 4.21
N GLN A 20 -0.09 10.74 3.73
CA GLN A 20 -0.26 11.55 2.54
C GLN A 20 -0.53 10.68 1.30
N THR A 21 0.28 9.65 1.07
CA THR A 21 0.10 8.71 -0.06
C THR A 21 -1.24 7.99 0.03
N ALA A 22 -1.58 7.44 1.20
CA ALA A 22 -2.83 6.72 1.40
C ALA A 22 -4.06 7.62 1.18
N ALA A 23 -4.05 8.85 1.72
CA ALA A 23 -5.14 9.81 1.53
C ALA A 23 -5.26 10.25 0.05
N TRP A 24 -4.13 10.44 -0.63
CA TRP A 24 -4.08 10.82 -2.04
C TRP A 24 -4.76 9.78 -2.92
N TRP A 25 -4.50 8.49 -2.67
CA TRP A 25 -5.09 7.39 -3.44
C TRP A 25 -6.55 7.16 -3.08
N ARG A 26 -6.95 7.27 -1.81
CA ARG A 26 -8.37 7.18 -1.42
C ARG A 26 -9.24 8.25 -2.07
N ALA A 27 -8.70 9.45 -2.28
CA ALA A 27 -9.42 10.55 -2.90
C ALA A 27 -9.51 10.44 -4.44
N ARG A 28 -8.96 9.40 -5.06
CA ARG A 28 -8.83 9.28 -6.52
C ARG A 28 -9.38 7.97 -7.04
N PRO A 29 -9.92 7.97 -8.27
CA PRO A 29 -10.27 6.72 -8.92
C PRO A 29 -9.01 5.90 -9.16
N VAL A 30 -9.05 4.63 -8.77
CA VAL A 30 -8.06 3.61 -9.18
C VAL A 30 -8.55 2.91 -10.46
N PRO A 31 -7.69 2.17 -11.18
CA PRO A 31 -8.13 1.37 -12.33
C PRO A 31 -9.25 0.38 -11.95
N GLU A 32 -10.22 0.19 -12.84
CA GLU A 32 -11.34 -0.74 -12.62
C GLU A 32 -10.85 -2.19 -12.52
N ALA A 33 -9.89 -2.57 -13.35
CA ALA A 33 -9.19 -3.85 -13.28
C ALA A 33 -8.64 -4.15 -11.87
N LEU A 34 -8.04 -3.15 -11.22
CA LEU A 34 -7.52 -3.29 -9.87
C LEU A 34 -8.64 -3.44 -8.84
N ARG A 35 -9.76 -2.69 -8.98
CA ARG A 35 -10.94 -2.86 -8.11
C ARG A 35 -11.50 -4.27 -8.19
N GLN A 36 -11.67 -4.78 -9.40
CA GLN A 36 -12.25 -6.11 -9.63
C GLN A 36 -11.33 -7.21 -9.12
N CYS A 37 -10.02 -7.10 -9.40
CA CYS A 37 -9.02 -8.02 -8.87
C CYS A 37 -9.02 -8.01 -7.34
N ALA A 38 -8.93 -6.84 -6.71
CA ALA A 38 -8.98 -6.73 -5.25
C ALA A 38 -10.24 -7.35 -4.65
N ALA A 39 -11.41 -7.08 -5.23
CA ALA A 39 -12.68 -7.65 -4.80
C ALA A 39 -12.71 -9.19 -4.93
N SER A 40 -12.14 -9.76 -6.00
CA SER A 40 -12.03 -11.21 -6.16
C SER A 40 -11.12 -11.89 -5.12
N HIS A 41 -10.18 -11.13 -4.54
CA HIS A 41 -9.32 -11.55 -3.44
C HIS A 41 -9.86 -11.17 -2.06
N GLY A 42 -11.09 -10.64 -1.97
CA GLY A 42 -11.73 -10.25 -0.71
C GLY A 42 -11.18 -8.96 -0.10
N VAL A 43 -10.43 -8.15 -0.86
CA VAL A 43 -9.87 -6.88 -0.39
C VAL A 43 -10.74 -5.70 -0.79
N ALA A 44 -11.28 -5.01 0.21
CA ALA A 44 -12.03 -3.77 0.05
C ALA A 44 -11.07 -2.57 -0.04
N LEU A 45 -10.93 -1.97 -1.23
CA LEU A 45 -9.93 -0.92 -1.48
C LEU A 45 -10.22 0.41 -0.76
N ASP A 46 -11.49 0.69 -0.43
CA ASP A 46 -11.92 1.84 0.37
C ASP A 46 -11.45 1.74 1.83
N ALA A 47 -11.42 0.51 2.36
CA ALA A 47 -10.93 0.22 3.71
C ALA A 47 -9.41 -0.06 3.75
N ALA A 48 -8.80 -0.40 2.63
CA ALA A 48 -7.35 -0.57 2.48
C ALA A 48 -6.60 0.76 2.39
N ILE A 49 -5.27 0.72 2.47
CA ILE A 49 -4.42 1.85 2.07
C ILE A 49 -3.50 1.44 0.92
N MET A 50 -3.44 2.26 -0.12
CA MET A 50 -2.46 2.12 -1.19
C MET A 50 -1.13 2.71 -0.71
N LEU A 51 -0.08 1.91 -0.71
CA LEU A 51 1.27 2.32 -0.32
C LEU A 51 2.07 2.78 -1.54
N ASP A 52 1.83 2.14 -2.68
CA ASP A 52 2.40 2.48 -3.98
C ASP A 52 1.49 1.97 -5.09
N LEU A 53 1.42 2.70 -6.20
CA LEU A 53 0.71 2.31 -7.41
C LEU A 53 1.37 2.96 -8.61
N GLN A 54 1.88 2.12 -9.50
CA GLN A 54 2.51 2.46 -10.76
C GLN A 54 1.58 2.05 -11.90
N LEU A 55 1.38 2.96 -12.86
CA LEU A 55 0.50 2.76 -14.00
C LEU A 55 1.29 3.00 -15.28
N ALA A 56 1.20 2.06 -16.23
CA ALA A 56 1.78 2.14 -17.57
C ALA A 56 3.27 2.56 -17.59
N PHE A 57 4.06 2.07 -16.63
CA PHE A 57 5.49 2.37 -16.60
C PHE A 57 6.22 1.51 -17.65
N PRO A 58 7.09 2.09 -18.52
CA PRO A 58 7.74 1.34 -19.58
C PRO A 58 8.51 0.11 -19.07
N GLY A 59 8.24 -1.06 -19.64
CA GLY A 59 8.89 -2.32 -19.26
C GLY A 59 8.39 -2.95 -17.96
N MET A 60 7.30 -2.44 -17.37
CA MET A 60 6.64 -2.98 -16.18
C MET A 60 5.20 -3.39 -16.51
N PRO A 61 4.56 -4.20 -15.65
CA PRO A 61 3.14 -4.47 -15.77
C PRO A 61 2.31 -3.20 -15.84
N ALA A 62 1.23 -3.24 -16.63
CA ALA A 62 0.37 -2.06 -16.85
C ALA A 62 -0.16 -1.45 -15.55
N VAL A 63 -0.41 -2.29 -14.53
CA VAL A 63 -0.79 -1.88 -13.18
C VAL A 63 0.02 -2.70 -12.19
N SER A 64 0.83 -2.03 -11.36
CA SER A 64 1.58 -2.69 -10.28
C SER A 64 1.62 -1.84 -9.03
N GLY A 65 1.77 -2.45 -7.86
CA GLY A 65 1.81 -1.69 -6.63
C GLY A 65 1.74 -2.53 -5.37
N LYS A 66 1.61 -1.81 -4.25
CA LYS A 66 1.51 -2.40 -2.92
C LYS A 66 0.37 -1.76 -2.16
N LEU A 67 -0.41 -2.59 -1.49
CA LEU A 67 -1.45 -2.14 -0.58
C LEU A 67 -1.33 -2.84 0.76
N LEU A 68 -1.92 -2.22 1.78
CA LEU A 68 -2.21 -2.86 3.05
C LEU A 68 -3.73 -2.99 3.17
N SER A 69 -4.22 -4.22 3.22
CA SER A 69 -5.64 -4.53 3.37
C SER A 69 -6.14 -4.20 4.78
N ALA A 70 -7.47 -4.14 4.94
CA ALA A 70 -8.11 -3.77 6.21
C ALA A 70 -7.84 -4.76 7.36
N ASP A 71 -7.64 -6.04 7.03
CA ASP A 71 -7.26 -7.13 7.93
C ASP A 71 -5.74 -7.20 8.20
N GLY A 72 -4.95 -6.31 7.59
CA GLY A 72 -3.54 -6.11 7.92
C GLY A 72 -2.55 -6.90 7.06
N HIS A 73 -2.99 -7.42 5.91
CA HIS A 73 -2.12 -8.10 4.96
C HIS A 73 -1.49 -7.10 3.99
N PHE A 74 -0.17 -7.17 3.84
CA PHE A 74 0.55 -6.44 2.80
C PHE A 74 0.53 -7.25 1.53
N ILE A 75 -0.07 -6.68 0.49
CA ILE A 75 -0.20 -7.33 -0.80
C ILE A 75 0.68 -6.61 -1.81
N HIS A 76 1.42 -7.38 -2.59
CA HIS A 76 2.01 -6.95 -3.85
C HIS A 76 1.11 -7.42 -4.98
N PHE A 77 0.76 -6.52 -5.89
CA PHE A 77 -0.03 -6.88 -7.05
C PHE A 77 0.63 -6.38 -8.33
N GLU A 78 0.47 -7.18 -9.38
CA GLU A 78 0.88 -6.86 -10.75
C GLU A 78 -0.18 -7.41 -11.69
N MET A 79 -0.53 -6.66 -12.74
CA MET A 79 -1.38 -7.14 -13.82
C MET A 79 -1.10 -6.36 -15.10
N ASP A 80 -1.04 -7.09 -16.20
CA ASP A 80 -1.12 -6.50 -17.53
C ASP A 80 -2.58 -6.37 -17.96
N LEU A 81 -2.84 -5.36 -18.79
CA LEU A 81 -4.17 -5.07 -19.31
C LEU A 81 -4.23 -5.31 -20.81
N ASP A 82 -5.38 -5.79 -21.29
CA ASP A 82 -5.70 -5.83 -22.70
C ASP A 82 -6.10 -4.43 -23.24
N GLU A 83 -6.40 -4.35 -24.54
CA GLU A 83 -6.85 -3.10 -25.17
C GLU A 83 -8.18 -2.56 -24.60
N ALA A 84 -8.99 -3.43 -23.99
CA ALA A 84 -10.23 -3.09 -23.31
C ALA A 84 -10.02 -2.75 -21.82
N LEU A 85 -8.78 -2.68 -21.35
CA LEU A 85 -8.38 -2.41 -19.97
C LEU A 85 -8.80 -3.50 -18.96
N HIS A 86 -9.01 -4.74 -19.42
CA HIS A 86 -9.23 -5.89 -18.56
C HIS A 86 -7.91 -6.59 -18.21
N PRO A 87 -7.80 -7.21 -17.02
CA PRO A 87 -6.64 -8.03 -16.68
C PRO A 87 -6.43 -9.15 -17.71
N LEU A 88 -5.22 -9.27 -18.25
CA LEU A 88 -4.85 -10.38 -19.13
C LEU A 88 -4.83 -11.68 -18.32
N PRO A 89 -5.48 -12.77 -18.80
CA PRO A 89 -5.44 -14.06 -18.12
C PRO A 89 -4.00 -14.54 -17.93
N GLY A 90 -3.62 -14.88 -16.70
CA GLY A 90 -2.30 -15.37 -16.35
C GLY A 90 -1.23 -14.30 -16.10
N SER A 91 -1.52 -13.00 -16.29
CA SER A 91 -0.59 -11.91 -15.92
C SER A 91 -0.78 -11.39 -14.50
N VAL A 92 -1.91 -11.75 -13.86
CA VAL A 92 -2.26 -11.26 -12.53
C VAL A 92 -1.41 -11.98 -11.47
N ALA A 93 -0.56 -11.22 -10.79
CA ALA A 93 0.09 -11.61 -9.55
C ALA A 93 -0.60 -10.90 -8.37
N TRP A 94 -0.89 -11.66 -7.31
CA TRP A 94 -1.49 -11.16 -6.08
C TRP A 94 -0.86 -11.88 -4.88
N ASP A 95 0.24 -11.34 -4.38
CA ASP A 95 1.09 -12.00 -3.40
C ASP A 95 0.94 -11.37 -2.02
N ASP A 96 0.67 -12.20 -1.01
CA ASP A 96 0.83 -11.80 0.38
C ASP A 96 2.32 -11.70 0.73
N ILE A 97 2.78 -10.47 0.91
CA ILE A 97 4.15 -10.12 1.26
C ILE A 97 4.28 -9.65 2.71
N SER A 98 3.28 -9.92 3.56
CA SER A 98 3.26 -9.51 4.98
C SER A 98 4.48 -9.99 5.75
N ALA A 99 4.98 -11.20 5.43
CA ALA A 99 6.19 -11.75 6.04
C ALA A 99 7.46 -10.90 5.81
N ARG A 100 7.46 -10.01 4.80
CA ARG A 100 8.57 -9.08 4.51
C ARG A 100 8.53 -7.82 5.37
N TYR A 101 7.41 -7.55 6.06
CA TYR A 101 7.24 -6.34 6.85
C TYR A 101 7.50 -6.60 8.33
N ASP A 102 8.27 -5.68 8.92
CA ASP A 102 8.51 -5.68 10.35
C ASP A 102 7.29 -5.13 11.10
N LEU A 103 6.58 -6.05 11.76
CA LEU A 103 5.46 -5.74 12.64
C LEU A 103 5.90 -5.58 14.10
N ALA A 104 7.21 -5.58 14.39
CA ALA A 104 7.70 -5.36 15.73
C ALA A 104 7.42 -3.91 16.17
N VAL A 105 6.63 -3.79 17.25
CA VAL A 105 6.28 -2.49 17.84
C VAL A 105 7.54 -1.79 18.38
N HIS A 106 8.53 -2.55 18.87
CA HIS A 106 9.80 -2.03 19.39
C HIS A 106 11.01 -2.87 18.94
N LYS A 107 11.96 -2.24 18.24
CA LYS A 107 13.34 -2.73 18.11
C LYS A 107 14.31 -1.75 18.76
N ARG A 108 15.18 -2.26 19.63
CA ARG A 108 16.23 -1.45 20.28
C ARG A 108 17.10 -0.80 19.21
N GLY A 109 17.09 0.54 19.17
CA GLY A 109 17.99 1.35 18.34
C GLY A 109 17.52 1.69 16.92
N THR A 110 16.37 1.17 16.45
CA THR A 110 15.93 1.35 15.04
C THR A 110 14.57 2.03 14.86
N GLY A 111 13.79 2.21 15.93
CA GLY A 111 12.47 2.83 15.86
C GLY A 111 11.34 1.82 15.74
N VAL A 112 10.21 2.27 15.20
CA VAL A 112 9.01 1.46 14.99
C VAL A 112 9.08 0.88 13.57
N GLY A 113 8.79 -0.41 13.40
CA GLY A 113 8.81 -1.04 12.08
C GLY A 113 7.87 -0.35 11.08
N TYR A 114 8.27 -0.28 9.81
CA TYR A 114 7.45 0.35 8.75
C TYR A 114 6.04 -0.25 8.67
N GLY A 115 5.90 -1.56 8.91
CA GLY A 115 4.60 -2.23 8.92
C GLY A 115 3.68 -1.72 10.03
N VAL A 116 4.22 -1.46 11.22
CA VAL A 116 3.47 -0.86 12.34
C VAL A 116 3.02 0.56 12.03
N LEU A 117 3.86 1.36 11.34
CA LEU A 117 3.47 2.70 10.89
C LEU A 117 2.31 2.64 9.89
N CYS A 118 2.35 1.70 8.94
CA CYS A 118 1.27 1.50 7.97
C CYS A 118 -0.05 1.09 8.65
N GLN A 119 0.00 0.15 9.60
CA GLN A 119 -1.16 -0.26 10.38
C GLN A 119 -1.76 0.91 11.18
N LYS A 120 -0.92 1.77 11.76
CA LYS A 120 -1.39 2.96 12.45
C LYS A 120 -2.13 3.92 11.50
N VAL A 121 -1.57 4.16 10.31
CA VAL A 121 -2.24 5.02 9.30
C VAL A 121 -3.56 4.41 8.84
N LEU A 122 -3.60 3.10 8.57
CA LEU A 122 -4.82 2.38 8.22
C LEU A 122 -5.92 2.59 9.27
N GLN A 123 -5.60 2.40 10.55
CA GLN A 123 -6.54 2.62 11.65
C GLN A 123 -7.00 4.08 11.75
N GLU A 124 -6.09 5.05 11.60
CA GLU A 124 -6.44 6.47 11.64
C GLU A 124 -7.40 6.86 10.51
N LEU A 125 -7.11 6.42 9.28
CA LEU A 125 -7.95 6.75 8.12
C LEU A 125 -9.31 6.06 8.16
N ASN A 126 -9.39 4.84 8.70
CA ASN A 126 -10.66 4.13 8.84
C ASN A 126 -11.51 4.68 10.00
N ARG A 127 -10.89 5.20 11.07
CA ARG A 127 -11.62 5.88 12.16
C ARG A 127 -12.13 7.26 11.79
N GLY A 128 -11.41 7.99 10.92
CA GLY A 128 -11.82 9.31 10.46
C GLY A 128 -12.84 9.31 9.31
N ALA A 129 -13.21 8.13 8.79
CA ALA A 129 -14.20 7.95 7.73
C ALA A 129 -15.61 7.64 8.25
N CYS A 130 -15.82 7.69 9.57
CA CYS A 130 -17.13 7.52 10.22
C CYS A 130 -17.81 8.87 10.49
#